data_AF-A0A3E1RDC4-F1
#
_entry.id   AF-A0A3E1RDC4-F1
#
_cell.length_a   1.000
_cell.length_b   1.000
_cell.length_c   1.000
_cell.angle_alpha   90.00
_cell.angle_beta   90.00
_cell.angle_gamma   90.00
#
_symmetry.space_group_name_H-M   'P 1'
#
loop_
_entity.id
_entity.type
_entity.pdbx_description
1 polymer ?
#
loop_
_entity_poly.entity_id
_entity_poly.type
_entity_poly.pdbx_seq_one_letter_code
_entity_poly.pdbx_strand_id
1 'polypeptide(L)'
;MRVFVCLLALLTTLLSGCERPFMDSVQRGYRGTGMLQVYNPRIVEAKLDNNTAPVPLPAAPADGPKASLVFKNVKVLGDLSVAQFTRIMASMVTWVAPNEGCTYCHDAANFADDSKYTKVVARRMLEMTRTVNSQWKTHVAGTGITCYTCHRGNAIPQQVWYRSNPQPYGSNFMGDKAGQNSPDPAVNLSSLPNDPFTPFLLDAQDIRVNGPTPLPSGNRHSIKQAEWTYGLMTHLSQSLGVNCTYCHNSRSFQGWEGNPPQRAVAWYGIRMARALNNDYLEPLADTFPAHRKGELGDVAKANCATCHQGAYKPLNGTPMAADYPELVGPLVETVAAK
;
A
#
# COMPACT_ATOMS: atom_id res chain seq x y z
N MET A 1 -9.78 -26.36 44.27
CA MET A 1 -10.65 -25.87 43.17
C MET A 1 -10.17 -24.55 42.56
N ARG A 2 -9.98 -23.47 43.33
CA ARG A 2 -9.47 -22.16 42.79
C ARG A 2 -8.10 -22.24 42.11
N VAL A 3 -7.14 -22.98 42.68
CA VAL A 3 -5.79 -23.15 42.09
C VAL A 3 -5.83 -23.90 40.75
N PHE A 4 -6.73 -24.88 40.62
CA PHE A 4 -6.90 -25.66 39.39
C PHE A 4 -7.53 -24.83 38.25
N VAL A 5 -8.49 -23.98 38.58
CA VAL A 5 -9.11 -23.03 37.64
C VAL A 5 -8.10 -21.97 37.18
N CYS A 6 -7.25 -21.46 38.08
CA CYS A 6 -6.16 -20.55 37.71
C CYS A 6 -5.11 -21.21 36.80
N LEU A 7 -4.73 -22.47 37.06
CA LEU A 7 -3.79 -23.21 36.21
C LEU A 7 -4.36 -23.48 34.82
N LEU A 8 -5.65 -23.84 34.73
CA LEU A 8 -6.32 -24.06 33.45
C LEU A 8 -6.39 -22.75 32.64
N ALA A 9 -6.70 -21.63 33.28
CA ALA A 9 -6.72 -20.32 32.63
C ALA A 9 -5.32 -19.85 32.19
N LEU A 10 -4.27 -20.19 32.94
CA LEU A 10 -2.88 -19.93 32.56
C LEU A 10 -2.46 -20.81 31.36
N LEU A 11 -2.90 -22.07 31.32
CA LEU A 11 -2.59 -22.99 30.23
C LEU A 11 -3.34 -22.63 28.93
N THR A 12 -4.60 -22.18 29.03
CA THR A 12 -5.36 -21.72 27.86
C THR A 12 -4.82 -20.41 27.30
N THR A 13 -4.32 -19.50 28.15
CA THR A 13 -3.64 -18.29 27.70
C THR A 13 -2.28 -18.60 27.06
N LEU A 14 -1.49 -19.54 27.61
CA LEU A 14 -0.21 -19.97 27.04
C LEU A 14 -0.33 -20.68 25.68
N LEU A 15 -1.43 -21.41 25.44
CA LEU A 15 -1.65 -22.15 24.18
C LEU A 15 -2.44 -21.36 23.13
N SER A 16 -2.93 -20.15 23.46
CA SER A 16 -3.75 -19.32 22.57
C SER A 16 -3.01 -18.83 21.31
N GLY A 17 -1.67 -18.84 21.32
CA GLY A 17 -0.84 -18.48 20.17
C GLY A 17 -0.61 -19.61 19.16
N CYS A 18 -1.08 -20.84 19.44
CA CYS A 18 -0.88 -21.98 18.54
C CYS A 18 -2.04 -22.10 17.54
N GLU A 19 -1.70 -22.15 16.26
CA GLU A 19 -2.67 -22.46 15.22
C GLU A 19 -2.86 -23.97 15.07
N ARG A 20 -4.11 -24.44 15.03
CA ARG A 20 -4.39 -25.87 14.88
C ARG A 20 -4.13 -26.38 13.45
N PRO A 21 -3.63 -27.62 13.27
CA PRO A 21 -3.57 -28.30 11.96
C PRO A 21 -4.96 -28.57 11.35
N PHE A 22 -5.08 -28.84 10.04
CA PHE A 22 -4.05 -28.81 8.99
C PHE A 22 -3.86 -27.42 8.38
N MET A 23 -2.69 -27.19 7.79
CA MET A 23 -2.33 -25.98 7.02
C MET A 23 -2.24 -26.32 5.53
N ASP A 24 -2.49 -25.32 4.69
CA ASP A 24 -2.31 -25.42 3.24
C ASP A 24 -0.89 -24.98 2.87
N SER A 25 -0.20 -25.80 2.08
CA SER A 25 1.15 -25.49 1.60
C SER A 25 1.20 -25.32 0.09
N VAL A 26 1.89 -24.28 -0.38
CA VAL A 26 2.10 -24.02 -1.82
C VAL A 26 3.60 -24.01 -2.10
N GLN A 27 4.10 -25.04 -2.77
CA GLN A 27 5.50 -25.10 -3.20
C GLN A 27 5.78 -24.05 -4.29
N ARG A 28 6.87 -23.30 -4.14
CA ARG A 28 7.26 -22.19 -5.04
C ARG A 28 8.67 -22.31 -5.62
N GLY A 29 9.44 -23.32 -5.21
CA GLY A 29 10.76 -23.61 -5.77
C GLY A 29 11.00 -25.10 -6.02
N TYR A 30 12.21 -25.45 -6.44
CA TYR A 30 12.59 -26.83 -6.71
C TYR A 30 12.47 -27.70 -5.43
N ARG A 31 12.12 -28.97 -5.59
CA ARG A 31 11.98 -29.92 -4.47
C ARG A 31 13.23 -29.94 -3.59
N GLY A 32 13.05 -29.99 -2.27
CA GLY A 32 14.15 -30.00 -1.30
C GLY A 32 14.76 -28.62 -0.98
N THR A 33 14.36 -27.54 -1.66
CA THR A 33 14.87 -26.19 -1.37
C THR A 33 14.17 -25.49 -0.19
N GLY A 34 13.07 -26.05 0.31
CA GLY A 34 12.26 -25.42 1.37
C GLY A 34 11.46 -24.19 0.91
N MET A 35 11.50 -23.84 -0.38
CA MET A 35 10.78 -22.68 -0.93
C MET A 35 9.29 -23.01 -1.09
N LEU A 36 8.50 -22.67 -0.08
CA LEU A 36 7.06 -22.86 -0.03
C LEU A 36 6.38 -21.78 0.81
N GLN A 37 5.09 -21.56 0.57
CA GLN A 37 4.22 -20.78 1.45
C GLN A 37 3.40 -21.74 2.32
N VAL A 38 3.13 -21.36 3.56
CA VAL A 38 2.21 -22.06 4.46
C VAL A 38 1.12 -21.10 4.86
N TYR A 39 -0.13 -21.51 4.70
CA TYR A 39 -1.31 -20.72 5.03
C TYR A 39 -2.23 -21.50 5.96
N ASN A 40 -2.82 -20.79 6.92
CA ASN A 40 -3.91 -21.33 7.69
C ASN A 40 -5.23 -21.04 6.99
N PRO A 41 -5.97 -22.06 6.53
CA PRO A 41 -7.20 -21.85 5.76
C PRO A 41 -8.23 -21.00 6.51
N ARG A 42 -8.30 -21.13 7.84
CA ARG A 42 -9.24 -20.36 8.68
C ARG A 42 -8.88 -18.87 8.74
N ILE A 43 -7.59 -18.54 8.79
CA ILE A 43 -7.14 -17.14 8.79
C ILE A 43 -7.31 -16.53 7.41
N VAL A 44 -7.07 -17.30 6.34
CA VAL A 44 -7.32 -16.86 4.96
C VAL A 44 -8.81 -16.59 4.75
N GLU A 45 -9.68 -17.50 5.19
CA GLU A 45 -11.13 -17.35 5.11
C GLU A 45 -11.63 -16.13 5.89
N ALA A 46 -11.15 -15.92 7.13
CA ALA A 46 -11.49 -14.74 7.91
C ALA A 46 -11.04 -13.40 7.28
N LYS A 47 -10.06 -13.43 6.36
CA LYS A 47 -9.59 -12.25 5.61
C LYS A 47 -10.31 -12.04 4.28
N LEU A 48 -11.21 -12.96 3.88
CA LEU A 48 -11.89 -12.91 2.59
C LEU A 48 -12.82 -11.70 2.49
N ASP A 49 -13.58 -11.42 3.53
CA ASP A 49 -14.51 -10.28 3.56
C ASP A 49 -13.76 -8.96 3.35
N ASN A 50 -12.61 -8.81 4.00
CA ASN A 50 -11.75 -7.63 3.85
C ASN A 50 -11.13 -7.50 2.46
N ASN A 51 -11.05 -8.58 1.68
CA ASN A 51 -10.45 -8.63 0.35
C ASN A 51 -11.45 -8.98 -0.77
N THR A 52 -12.75 -8.84 -0.50
CA THR A 52 -13.78 -9.00 -1.52
C THR A 52 -14.05 -7.66 -2.20
N ALA A 53 -14.04 -7.66 -3.53
CA ALA A 53 -14.37 -6.47 -4.32
C ALA A 53 -15.89 -6.21 -4.28
N PRO A 54 -16.34 -4.95 -4.18
CA PRO A 54 -17.74 -4.61 -4.29
C PRO A 54 -18.25 -4.87 -5.71
N VAL A 55 -19.54 -5.15 -5.83
CA VAL A 55 -20.21 -5.32 -7.13
C VAL A 55 -20.11 -4.00 -7.92
N PRO A 56 -19.68 -4.03 -9.19
CA PRO A 56 -19.56 -2.83 -10.01
C PRO A 56 -20.94 -2.25 -10.33
N LEU A 57 -21.03 -0.92 -10.45
CA LEU A 57 -22.21 -0.30 -11.02
C LEU A 57 -22.35 -0.67 -12.51
N PRO A 58 -23.58 -0.79 -13.05
CA PRO A 58 -23.80 -1.04 -14.47
C PRO A 58 -23.00 -0.07 -15.35
N ALA A 59 -22.45 -0.58 -16.46
CA ALA A 59 -21.71 0.24 -17.40
C ALA A 59 -22.58 1.38 -17.92
N ALA A 60 -22.04 2.60 -17.92
CA ALA A 60 -22.71 3.76 -18.46
C ALA A 60 -22.32 3.93 -19.95
N PRO A 61 -23.23 4.39 -20.80
CA PRO A 61 -22.96 4.54 -22.21
C PRO A 61 -22.00 5.72 -22.45
N ALA A 62 -21.11 5.57 -23.43
CA ALA A 62 -20.04 6.52 -23.74
C ALA A 62 -20.45 7.62 -24.75
N ASP A 63 -21.70 7.58 -25.21
CA ASP A 63 -22.31 8.53 -26.14
C ASP A 63 -22.76 9.82 -25.43
N GLY A 64 -23.24 10.78 -26.23
CA GLY A 64 -23.68 12.07 -25.74
C GLY A 64 -22.55 13.07 -25.47
N PRO A 65 -22.88 14.24 -24.89
CA PRO A 65 -21.93 15.32 -24.69
C PRO A 65 -20.87 14.97 -23.64
N LYS A 66 -19.67 15.52 -23.83
CA LYS A 66 -18.56 15.33 -22.91
C LYS A 66 -18.74 16.14 -21.63
N ALA A 67 -18.26 15.61 -20.51
CA ALA A 67 -18.37 16.24 -19.20
C ALA A 67 -17.78 17.65 -19.17
N SER A 68 -16.68 17.89 -19.90
CA SER A 68 -16.05 19.21 -20.06
C SER A 68 -16.93 20.25 -20.77
N LEU A 69 -17.88 19.82 -21.59
CA LEU A 69 -18.80 20.71 -22.33
C LEU A 69 -20.06 21.04 -21.53
N VAL A 70 -20.43 20.19 -20.55
CA VAL A 70 -21.67 20.32 -19.78
C VAL A 70 -21.41 20.88 -18.38
N PHE A 71 -20.35 20.43 -17.71
CA PHE A 71 -20.04 20.81 -16.35
C PHE A 71 -18.95 21.87 -16.28
N LYS A 72 -18.98 22.68 -15.23
CA LYS A 72 -17.95 23.67 -14.93
C LYS A 72 -16.82 23.03 -14.12
N ASN A 73 -15.58 23.47 -14.37
CA ASN A 73 -14.39 23.09 -13.58
C ASN A 73 -14.04 21.58 -13.59
N VAL A 74 -14.29 20.88 -14.70
CA VAL A 74 -13.83 19.50 -14.90
C VAL A 74 -12.42 19.50 -15.50
N LYS A 75 -11.42 19.08 -14.71
CA LYS A 75 -10.00 19.12 -15.11
C LYS A 75 -9.40 17.79 -15.56
N VAL A 76 -9.92 16.66 -15.04
CA VAL A 76 -9.34 15.31 -15.27
C VAL A 76 -10.28 14.43 -16.08
N LEU A 77 -11.57 14.39 -15.73
CA LEU A 77 -12.56 13.50 -16.34
C LEU A 77 -13.35 14.19 -17.46
N GLY A 78 -12.73 15.13 -18.17
CA GLY A 78 -13.39 15.98 -19.17
C GLY A 78 -13.79 15.25 -20.45
N ASP A 79 -13.16 14.12 -20.72
CA ASP A 79 -13.30 13.24 -21.89
C ASP A 79 -14.47 12.24 -21.79
N LEU A 80 -15.01 12.06 -20.59
CA LEU A 80 -16.11 11.12 -20.31
C LEU A 80 -17.45 11.68 -20.80
N SER A 81 -18.39 10.81 -21.17
CA SER A 81 -19.80 11.21 -21.30
C SER A 81 -20.36 11.66 -19.95
N VAL A 82 -21.47 12.41 -19.96
CA VAL A 82 -22.19 12.78 -18.72
C VAL A 82 -22.59 11.53 -17.91
N ALA A 83 -23.00 10.45 -18.58
CA ALA A 83 -23.40 9.21 -17.92
C ALA A 83 -22.21 8.51 -17.25
N GLN A 84 -21.07 8.41 -17.95
CA GLN A 84 -19.83 7.85 -17.41
C GLN A 84 -19.27 8.68 -16.25
N PHE A 85 -19.30 10.00 -16.38
CA PHE A 85 -18.90 10.91 -15.31
C PHE A 85 -19.75 10.69 -14.04
N THR A 86 -21.06 10.59 -14.20
CA THR A 86 -22.00 10.34 -13.09
C THR A 86 -21.75 8.99 -12.43
N ARG A 87 -21.50 7.94 -13.22
CA ARG A 87 -21.15 6.59 -12.74
C ARG A 87 -19.87 6.59 -11.90
N ILE A 88 -18.83 7.31 -12.34
CA ILE A 88 -17.57 7.43 -11.60
C ILE A 88 -17.79 8.17 -10.28
N MET A 89 -18.54 9.28 -10.28
CA MET A 89 -18.86 10.00 -9.05
C MET A 89 -19.62 9.13 -8.05
N ALA A 90 -20.64 8.38 -8.50
CA ALA A 90 -21.38 7.46 -7.65
C ALA A 90 -20.49 6.33 -7.09
N SER A 91 -19.56 5.83 -7.89
CA SER A 91 -18.61 4.79 -7.45
C SER A 91 -17.58 5.32 -6.47
N MET A 92 -17.09 6.55 -6.66
CA MET A 92 -16.18 7.21 -5.71
C MET A 92 -16.83 7.41 -4.34
N VAL A 93 -18.13 7.74 -4.29
CA VAL A 93 -18.87 7.81 -3.03
C VAL A 93 -18.82 6.49 -2.28
N THR A 94 -19.18 5.38 -2.93
CA THR A 94 -19.18 4.07 -2.26
C THR A 94 -17.79 3.59 -1.89
N TRP A 95 -16.77 3.95 -2.68
CA TRP A 95 -15.41 3.49 -2.44
C TRP A 95 -14.62 4.28 -1.40
N VAL A 96 -14.97 5.56 -1.19
CA VAL A 96 -14.19 6.49 -0.36
C VAL A 96 -14.98 6.98 0.84
N ALA A 97 -16.20 7.48 0.66
CA ALA A 97 -16.95 8.16 1.73
C ALA A 97 -18.44 7.77 1.68
N PRO A 98 -18.78 6.47 1.86
CA PRO A 98 -20.16 5.99 1.75
C PRO A 98 -21.07 6.58 2.82
N ASN A 99 -20.53 6.97 3.98
CA ASN A 99 -21.30 7.52 5.09
C ASN A 99 -21.61 9.01 4.90
N GLU A 100 -20.68 9.78 4.35
CA GLU A 100 -20.80 11.23 4.14
C GLU A 100 -21.39 11.59 2.77
N GLY A 101 -21.33 10.66 1.80
CA GLY A 101 -21.89 10.81 0.48
C GLY A 101 -21.16 11.86 -0.38
N CYS A 102 -21.88 12.43 -1.34
CA CYS A 102 -21.35 13.44 -2.28
C CYS A 102 -20.75 14.66 -1.56
N THR A 103 -21.31 15.00 -0.39
CA THR A 103 -20.93 16.20 0.37
C THR A 103 -19.58 16.08 1.07
N TYR A 104 -18.96 14.90 1.08
CA TYR A 104 -17.59 14.75 1.56
C TYR A 104 -16.60 15.59 0.75
N CYS A 105 -16.73 15.52 -0.59
CA CYS A 105 -15.87 16.26 -1.52
C CYS A 105 -16.50 17.57 -1.99
N HIS A 106 -17.83 17.67 -2.05
CA HIS A 106 -18.50 18.82 -2.66
C HIS A 106 -19.24 19.70 -1.66
N ASP A 107 -19.40 20.97 -2.03
CA ASP A 107 -20.51 21.79 -1.54
C ASP A 107 -21.78 21.39 -2.31
N ALA A 108 -22.85 21.06 -1.58
CA ALA A 108 -24.13 20.67 -2.16
C ALA A 108 -24.77 21.81 -2.98
N ALA A 109 -24.49 23.07 -2.65
CA ALA A 109 -24.97 24.22 -3.39
C ALA A 109 -24.16 24.49 -4.67
N ASN A 110 -22.91 24.02 -4.74
CA ASN A 110 -22.02 24.27 -5.87
C ASN A 110 -20.99 23.14 -6.08
N PHE A 111 -21.33 22.17 -6.91
CA PHE A 111 -20.42 21.07 -7.24
C PHE A 111 -19.14 21.51 -7.97
N ALA A 112 -19.13 22.68 -8.61
CA ALA A 112 -17.95 23.19 -9.31
C ALA A 112 -16.92 23.83 -8.36
N ASP A 113 -17.30 24.19 -7.13
CA ASP A 113 -16.43 24.83 -6.15
C ASP A 113 -15.30 23.91 -5.65
N ASP A 114 -14.09 24.47 -5.51
CA ASP A 114 -12.87 23.78 -5.10
C ASP A 114 -12.41 24.16 -3.68
N SER A 115 -13.20 24.92 -2.92
CA SER A 115 -12.82 25.35 -1.56
C SER A 115 -12.59 24.20 -0.58
N LYS A 116 -13.27 23.06 -0.77
CA LYS A 116 -13.06 21.85 0.03
C LYS A 116 -11.76 21.15 -0.37
N TYR A 117 -10.86 21.04 0.59
CA TYR A 117 -9.56 20.36 0.40
C TYR A 117 -9.73 18.92 -0.12
N THR A 118 -10.78 18.21 0.32
CA THR A 118 -11.10 16.84 -0.11
C THR A 118 -11.32 16.73 -1.62
N LYS A 119 -11.87 17.76 -2.27
CA LYS A 119 -12.02 17.79 -3.73
C LYS A 119 -10.69 17.96 -4.46
N VAL A 120 -9.83 18.83 -3.94
CA VAL A 120 -8.48 19.05 -4.48
C VAL A 120 -7.68 17.75 -4.40
N VAL A 121 -7.73 17.07 -3.25
CA VAL A 121 -7.11 15.75 -3.06
C VAL A 121 -7.73 14.70 -3.98
N ALA A 122 -9.07 14.60 -4.06
CA ALA A 122 -9.75 13.62 -4.91
C ALA A 122 -9.38 13.77 -6.39
N ARG A 123 -9.21 15.00 -6.87
CA ARG A 123 -8.71 15.27 -8.23
C ARG A 123 -7.31 14.69 -8.43
N ARG A 124 -6.39 14.93 -7.49
CA ARG A 124 -5.03 14.39 -7.57
C ARG A 124 -5.01 12.86 -7.51
N MET A 125 -5.91 12.25 -6.74
CA MET A 125 -6.06 10.78 -6.68
C MET A 125 -6.61 10.18 -7.98
N LEU A 126 -7.46 10.90 -8.72
CA LEU A 126 -7.91 10.46 -10.06
C LEU A 126 -6.74 10.42 -11.06
N GLU A 127 -5.89 11.44 -11.05
CA GLU A 127 -4.66 11.47 -11.86
C GLU A 127 -3.71 10.33 -11.47
N MET A 128 -3.52 10.11 -10.17
CA MET A 128 -2.73 9.00 -9.64
C MET A 128 -3.26 7.65 -10.13
N THR A 129 -4.58 7.44 -10.03
CA THR A 129 -5.24 6.18 -10.44
C THR A 129 -5.05 5.92 -11.93
N ARG A 130 -5.32 6.93 -12.79
CA ARG A 130 -5.11 6.82 -14.25
C ARG A 130 -3.64 6.55 -14.59
N THR A 131 -2.72 7.16 -13.85
CA THR A 131 -1.28 6.98 -14.05
C THR A 131 -0.82 5.57 -13.67
N VAL A 132 -1.26 5.05 -12.52
CA VAL A 132 -0.94 3.66 -12.13
C VAL A 132 -1.46 2.66 -13.16
N ASN A 133 -2.71 2.82 -13.60
CA ASN A 133 -3.34 1.89 -14.54
C ASN A 133 -2.73 1.93 -15.95
N SER A 134 -2.15 3.07 -16.35
CA SER A 134 -1.57 3.23 -17.69
C SER A 134 -0.07 2.99 -17.73
N GLN A 135 0.71 3.53 -16.77
CA GLN A 135 2.17 3.56 -16.81
C GLN A 135 2.83 2.46 -15.95
N TRP A 136 2.18 1.98 -14.90
CA TRP A 136 2.77 1.00 -13.96
C TRP A 136 2.36 -0.44 -14.24
N LYS A 137 2.07 -0.78 -15.51
CA LYS A 137 1.67 -2.13 -15.94
C LYS A 137 2.72 -3.20 -15.65
N THR A 138 3.99 -2.84 -15.51
CA THR A 138 5.06 -3.75 -15.04
C THR A 138 4.85 -4.24 -13.60
N HIS A 139 4.01 -3.54 -12.82
CA HIS A 139 3.60 -3.93 -11.47
C HIS A 139 2.14 -4.37 -11.41
N VAL A 140 1.19 -3.53 -11.87
CA VAL A 140 -0.26 -3.80 -11.74
C VAL A 140 -0.85 -4.65 -12.88
N ALA A 141 -0.05 -4.95 -13.91
CA ALA A 141 -0.47 -5.70 -15.10
C ALA A 141 -1.78 -5.17 -15.69
N GLY A 142 -2.69 -6.06 -16.11
CA GLY A 142 -4.04 -5.71 -16.54
C GLY A 142 -5.08 -5.62 -15.43
N THR A 143 -4.71 -5.91 -14.16
CA THR A 143 -5.65 -5.86 -13.03
C THR A 143 -6.00 -4.42 -12.66
N GLY A 144 -4.99 -3.54 -12.66
CA GLY A 144 -5.15 -2.13 -12.30
C GLY A 144 -5.55 -1.91 -10.83
N ILE A 145 -5.84 -0.66 -10.50
CA ILE A 145 -6.33 -0.20 -9.20
C ILE A 145 -7.57 0.69 -9.37
N THR A 146 -8.36 0.79 -8.31
CA THR A 146 -9.46 1.74 -8.16
C THR A 146 -9.30 2.47 -6.82
N CYS A 147 -10.19 3.43 -6.53
CA CYS A 147 -10.20 4.09 -5.22
C CYS A 147 -10.38 3.07 -4.08
N TYR A 148 -11.18 2.02 -4.32
CA TYR A 148 -11.47 0.97 -3.33
C TYR A 148 -10.23 0.17 -2.95
N THR A 149 -9.25 0.02 -3.85
CA THR A 149 -8.00 -0.71 -3.60
C THR A 149 -7.33 -0.25 -2.30
N CYS A 150 -7.31 1.06 -2.07
CA CYS A 150 -6.74 1.68 -0.87
C CYS A 150 -7.80 2.03 0.19
N HIS A 151 -8.88 2.71 -0.23
CA HIS A 151 -9.82 3.32 0.70
C HIS A 151 -10.75 2.32 1.40
N ARG A 152 -11.15 1.24 0.71
CA ARG A 152 -12.04 0.20 1.26
C ARG A 152 -13.29 0.78 1.96
N GLY A 153 -13.89 1.82 1.38
CA GLY A 153 -15.06 2.51 1.95
C GLY A 153 -14.74 3.47 3.10
N ASN A 154 -13.47 3.80 3.32
CA ASN A 154 -13.03 4.75 4.35
C ASN A 154 -12.39 5.98 3.70
N ALA A 155 -12.74 7.16 4.22
CA ALA A 155 -12.24 8.41 3.67
C ALA A 155 -10.71 8.54 3.82
N ILE A 156 -10.15 7.84 4.80
CA ILE A 156 -8.72 7.68 5.03
C ILE A 156 -8.40 6.19 4.87
N PRO A 157 -7.47 5.81 3.98
CA PRO A 157 -7.01 4.43 3.91
C PRO A 157 -6.46 3.95 5.26
N GLN A 158 -6.79 2.73 5.66
CA GLN A 158 -6.41 2.21 6.99
C GLN A 158 -4.92 1.92 7.14
N GLN A 159 -4.23 1.65 6.04
CA GLN A 159 -2.82 1.26 6.01
C GLN A 159 -2.00 2.37 5.38
N VAL A 160 -1.80 3.47 6.12
CA VAL A 160 -0.96 4.61 5.73
C VAL A 160 0.23 4.73 6.67
N TRP A 161 1.20 5.55 6.30
CA TRP A 161 2.34 5.85 7.17
C TRP A 161 2.68 7.34 7.14
N TYR A 162 3.34 7.78 8.21
CA TYR A 162 3.94 9.10 8.39
C TYR A 162 5.41 8.91 8.78
N ARG A 163 6.24 9.93 8.55
CA ARG A 163 7.63 9.91 9.04
C ARG A 163 7.63 9.70 10.55
N SER A 164 8.43 8.75 11.01
CA SER A 164 8.59 8.54 12.44
C SER A 164 9.47 9.64 13.04
N ASN A 165 9.17 10.05 14.27
CA ASN A 165 10.12 10.82 15.07
C ASN A 165 11.05 9.83 15.80
N PRO A 166 12.34 9.70 15.40
CA PRO A 166 13.27 8.78 16.05
C PRO A 166 13.64 9.21 17.47
N GLN A 167 13.29 10.44 17.85
CA GLN A 167 13.63 11.07 19.13
C GLN A 167 12.40 11.69 19.80
N PRO A 168 11.46 10.87 20.30
CA PRO A 168 10.26 11.38 20.97
C PRO A 168 10.56 12.04 22.33
N TYR A 169 11.74 11.79 22.91
CA TYR A 169 12.20 12.40 24.16
C TYR A 169 13.43 13.26 23.88
N GLY A 170 13.29 14.58 24.05
CA GLY A 170 14.39 15.53 23.89
C GLY A 170 15.64 15.13 24.70
N SER A 171 16.81 15.46 24.15
CA SER A 171 18.17 15.15 24.62
C SER A 171 18.28 14.78 26.11
N ASN A 172 18.28 13.49 26.41
CA ASN A 172 18.70 12.96 27.70
C ASN A 172 20.00 12.18 27.51
N PHE A 173 20.92 12.30 28.47
CA PHE A 173 22.20 11.57 28.55
C PHE A 173 22.05 10.03 28.59
N MET A 174 20.86 9.49 28.36
CA MET A 174 20.50 8.07 28.44
C MET A 174 20.63 7.31 27.10
N GLY A 175 21.14 7.97 26.05
CA GLY A 175 21.20 7.38 24.71
C GLY A 175 19.84 7.32 24.01
N ASP A 176 19.88 7.00 22.72
CA ASP A 176 18.72 6.92 21.83
C ASP A 176 18.51 5.48 21.36
N LYS A 177 17.25 5.08 21.16
CA LYS A 177 16.83 3.87 20.45
C LYS A 177 17.24 3.84 18.98
N ALA A 178 17.59 4.98 18.40
CA ALA A 178 18.06 5.18 17.03
C ALA A 178 17.06 4.65 15.98
N GLY A 179 15.76 4.85 16.22
CA GLY A 179 14.68 4.38 15.34
C GLY A 179 14.54 2.85 15.28
N GLN A 180 14.98 2.11 16.30
CA GLN A 180 14.83 0.64 16.39
C GLN A 180 14.63 0.19 17.85
N ASN A 181 14.77 -1.11 18.16
CA ASN A 181 14.70 -1.65 19.53
C ASN A 181 13.36 -1.41 20.27
N SER A 182 12.26 -1.35 19.52
CA SER A 182 10.90 -1.39 20.04
C SER A 182 10.03 -2.24 19.12
N PRO A 183 9.07 -3.02 19.67
CA PRO A 183 8.14 -3.77 18.83
C PRO A 183 7.32 -2.79 17.99
N ASP A 184 7.39 -2.93 16.67
CA ASP A 184 6.67 -2.05 15.75
C ASP A 184 5.87 -2.85 14.70
N PRO A 185 4.56 -2.59 14.51
CA PRO A 185 3.76 -3.25 13.50
C PRO A 185 4.26 -3.08 12.05
N ALA A 186 4.98 -2.00 11.74
CA ALA A 186 5.58 -1.76 10.42
C ALA A 186 6.57 -2.86 10.02
N VAL A 187 7.25 -3.45 11.01
CA VAL A 187 8.26 -4.51 10.85
C VAL A 187 7.87 -5.77 11.63
N ASN A 188 6.58 -6.10 11.61
CA ASN A 188 6.02 -7.33 12.18
C ASN A 188 6.40 -7.58 13.65
N LEU A 189 6.34 -6.53 14.48
CA LEU A 189 6.63 -6.55 15.92
C LEU A 189 8.07 -6.97 16.26
N SER A 190 8.98 -6.96 15.29
CA SER A 190 10.41 -7.15 15.53
C SER A 190 11.04 -5.90 16.14
N SER A 191 12.31 -6.01 16.55
CA SER A 191 13.13 -4.91 17.05
C SER A 191 13.96 -4.20 15.96
N LEU A 192 13.65 -4.46 14.68
CA LEU A 192 14.31 -3.85 13.52
C LEU A 192 13.98 -2.34 13.44
N PRO A 193 14.65 -1.58 12.55
CA PRO A 193 14.29 -0.20 12.28
C PRO A 193 12.81 -0.02 11.97
N ASN A 194 12.14 0.83 12.74
CA ASN A 194 10.69 0.95 12.77
C ASN A 194 10.10 1.82 11.65
N ASP A 195 10.92 2.63 10.97
CA ASP A 195 10.51 3.40 9.79
C ASP A 195 11.33 3.03 8.55
N PRO A 196 11.14 1.82 7.99
CA PRO A 196 11.77 1.46 6.73
C PRO A 196 11.17 2.24 5.54
N PHE A 197 10.19 3.11 5.74
CA PHE A 197 9.45 3.76 4.66
C PHE A 197 10.13 5.04 4.19
N THR A 198 10.54 5.90 5.12
CA THR A 198 11.24 7.15 4.80
C THR A 198 12.46 6.91 3.89
N PRO A 199 13.46 6.09 4.28
CA PRO A 199 14.64 5.91 3.44
C PRO A 199 14.35 5.18 2.12
N PHE A 200 13.42 4.22 2.09
CA PHE A 200 13.29 3.31 0.95
C PHE A 200 12.07 3.55 0.05
N LEU A 201 10.96 4.06 0.57
CA LEU A 201 9.73 4.35 -0.17
C LEU A 201 9.52 5.85 -0.41
N LEU A 202 10.39 6.70 0.14
CA LEU A 202 10.41 8.14 -0.15
C LEU A 202 11.78 8.56 -0.73
N ASP A 203 12.86 8.44 0.03
CA ASP A 203 14.18 9.01 -0.30
C ASP A 203 15.01 8.18 -1.30
N ALA A 204 14.53 6.99 -1.64
CA ALA A 204 15.16 6.07 -2.59
C ALA A 204 16.61 5.63 -2.26
N GLN A 205 16.94 5.50 -0.98
CA GLN A 205 18.24 4.95 -0.51
C GLN A 205 18.50 3.53 -1.05
N ASP A 206 19.77 3.12 -1.11
CA ASP A 206 20.14 1.79 -1.61
C ASP A 206 19.70 0.70 -0.63
N ILE A 207 18.99 -0.29 -1.18
CA ILE A 207 18.49 -1.47 -0.45
C ILE A 207 19.54 -2.59 -0.47
N ARG A 208 20.42 -2.61 -1.48
CA ARG A 208 21.41 -3.68 -1.63
C ARG A 208 22.54 -3.46 -0.63
N VAL A 209 22.95 -4.55 0.02
CA VAL A 209 24.07 -4.54 0.98
C VAL A 209 25.11 -5.64 0.70
N ASN A 210 24.77 -6.66 -0.10
CA ASN A 210 25.66 -7.76 -0.42
C ASN A 210 26.77 -7.34 -1.40
N GLY A 211 27.97 -7.89 -1.20
CA GLY A 211 29.09 -7.72 -2.12
C GLY A 211 28.96 -8.63 -3.34
N PRO A 212 29.42 -8.18 -4.54
CA PRO A 212 29.31 -8.95 -5.77
C PRO A 212 30.36 -10.07 -5.90
N THR A 213 31.41 -10.05 -5.07
CA THR A 213 32.52 -11.01 -5.12
C THR A 213 32.60 -11.84 -3.83
N PRO A 214 33.20 -13.05 -3.88
CA PRO A 214 33.42 -13.88 -2.70
C PRO A 214 34.39 -13.24 -1.68
N LEU A 215 35.43 -12.55 -2.16
CA LEU A 215 36.40 -11.86 -1.32
C LEU A 215 36.03 -10.38 -1.15
N PRO A 216 36.43 -9.73 -0.04
CA PRO A 216 36.17 -8.31 0.17
C PRO A 216 36.74 -7.45 -0.96
N SER A 217 35.86 -6.77 -1.71
CA SER A 217 36.22 -5.96 -2.89
C SER A 217 35.68 -4.52 -2.79
N GLY A 218 35.91 -3.85 -1.67
CA GLY A 218 35.50 -2.45 -1.52
C GLY A 218 34.03 -2.22 -1.15
N ASN A 219 33.23 -3.26 -0.88
CA ASN A 219 31.92 -3.08 -0.26
C ASN A 219 32.08 -2.39 1.12
N ARG A 220 31.37 -1.28 1.33
CA ARG A 220 31.39 -0.47 2.56
C ARG A 220 30.06 -0.50 3.31
N HIS A 221 29.08 -1.29 2.86
CA HIS A 221 27.82 -1.42 3.57
C HIS A 221 28.01 -2.02 4.96
N SER A 222 27.26 -1.51 5.93
CA SER A 222 27.31 -1.92 7.33
C SER A 222 26.23 -2.94 7.67
N ILE A 223 26.40 -3.62 8.80
CA ILE A 223 25.35 -4.48 9.37
C ILE A 223 24.09 -3.67 9.69
N LYS A 224 24.23 -2.42 10.14
CA LYS A 224 23.09 -1.53 10.36
C LYS A 224 22.28 -1.36 9.08
N GLN A 225 22.91 -1.06 7.95
CA GLN A 225 22.19 -0.98 6.67
C GLN A 225 21.50 -2.30 6.29
N ALA A 226 22.10 -3.45 6.65
CA ALA A 226 21.45 -4.73 6.45
C ALA A 226 20.19 -4.90 7.32
N GLU A 227 20.19 -4.42 8.58
CA GLU A 227 19.01 -4.41 9.45
C GLU A 227 17.88 -3.52 8.89
N TRP A 228 18.21 -2.34 8.35
CA TRP A 228 17.23 -1.48 7.67
C TRP A 228 16.61 -2.16 6.45
N THR A 229 17.43 -2.75 5.58
CA THR A 229 16.95 -3.56 4.46
C THR A 229 16.08 -4.72 4.94
N TYR A 230 16.45 -5.38 6.04
CA TYR A 230 15.67 -6.49 6.57
C TYR A 230 14.33 -6.04 7.15
N GLY A 231 14.27 -4.86 7.79
CA GLY A 231 13.04 -4.22 8.23
C GLY A 231 12.08 -3.99 7.06
N LEU A 232 12.58 -3.41 5.96
CA LEU A 232 11.81 -3.24 4.73
C LEU A 232 11.29 -4.59 4.17
N MET A 233 12.14 -5.62 4.09
CA MET A 233 11.73 -6.92 3.56
C MET A 233 10.69 -7.62 4.46
N THR A 234 10.77 -7.42 5.78
CA THR A 234 9.76 -7.87 6.74
C THR A 234 8.42 -7.18 6.47
N HIS A 235 8.42 -5.85 6.27
CA HIS A 235 7.22 -5.11 5.89
C HIS A 235 6.60 -5.63 4.58
N LEU A 236 7.40 -5.85 3.54
CA LEU A 236 6.92 -6.37 2.25
C LEU A 236 6.26 -7.74 2.43
N SER A 237 6.89 -8.63 3.19
CA SER A 237 6.37 -9.98 3.45
C SER A 237 5.00 -9.93 4.14
N GLN A 238 4.88 -9.14 5.21
CA GLN A 238 3.64 -8.97 5.95
C GLN A 238 2.55 -8.29 5.09
N SER A 239 2.91 -7.25 4.34
CA SER A 239 1.98 -6.50 3.49
C SER A 239 1.33 -7.37 2.43
N LEU A 240 2.06 -8.34 1.89
CA LEU A 240 1.59 -9.28 0.89
C LEU A 240 1.04 -10.59 1.50
N GLY A 241 1.19 -10.79 2.81
CA GLY A 241 0.80 -12.05 3.48
C GLY A 241 1.61 -13.25 3.01
N VAL A 242 2.90 -13.07 2.72
CA VAL A 242 3.80 -14.11 2.21
C VAL A 242 5.07 -14.19 3.07
N ASN A 243 5.93 -15.15 2.80
CA ASN A 243 7.28 -15.20 3.39
C ASN A 243 8.36 -14.79 2.36
N CYS A 244 9.62 -14.79 2.82
CA CYS A 244 10.79 -14.44 2.01
C CYS A 244 10.88 -15.27 0.71
N THR A 245 10.48 -16.55 0.76
CA THR A 245 10.62 -17.46 -0.38
C THR A 245 9.64 -17.20 -1.51
N TYR A 246 8.74 -16.24 -1.33
CA TYR A 246 7.88 -15.74 -2.40
C TYR A 246 8.68 -14.97 -3.46
N CYS A 247 9.79 -14.32 -3.05
CA CYS A 247 10.65 -13.52 -3.93
C CYS A 247 12.11 -14.02 -3.97
N HIS A 248 12.53 -14.86 -3.03
CA HIS A 248 13.94 -15.25 -2.88
C HIS A 248 14.14 -16.75 -2.68
N ASN A 249 15.31 -17.23 -3.07
CA ASN A 249 15.96 -18.38 -2.49
C ASN A 249 16.95 -17.84 -1.45
N SER A 250 16.70 -18.11 -0.17
CA SER A 250 17.45 -17.53 0.95
C SER A 250 18.93 -17.93 0.97
N ARG A 251 19.35 -18.95 0.20
CA ARG A 251 20.78 -19.26 0.00
C ARG A 251 21.53 -18.10 -0.67
N SER A 252 20.84 -17.25 -1.43
CA SER A 252 21.38 -16.04 -2.05
C SER A 252 20.27 -15.03 -2.34
N PHE A 253 20.07 -14.09 -1.41
CA PHE A 253 19.13 -12.98 -1.58
C PHE A 253 19.51 -12.04 -2.72
N GLN A 254 20.82 -11.89 -3.02
CA GLN A 254 21.30 -10.99 -4.06
C GLN A 254 21.06 -11.51 -5.49
N GLY A 255 21.22 -12.82 -5.71
CA GLY A 255 21.16 -13.41 -7.05
C GLY A 255 19.81 -13.22 -7.72
N TRP A 256 19.77 -12.79 -8.98
CA TRP A 256 18.49 -12.65 -9.71
C TRP A 256 18.10 -13.95 -10.41
N GLU A 257 19.09 -14.70 -10.88
CA GLU A 257 18.91 -15.99 -11.52
C GLU A 257 18.43 -17.05 -10.52
N GLY A 258 17.45 -17.86 -10.94
CA GLY A 258 16.87 -18.92 -10.11
C GLY A 258 15.96 -18.44 -8.98
N ASN A 259 15.77 -17.12 -8.82
CA ASN A 259 14.81 -16.55 -7.88
C ASN A 259 13.41 -16.39 -8.52
N PRO A 260 12.33 -16.45 -7.72
CA PRO A 260 10.98 -16.29 -8.24
C PRO A 260 10.76 -14.97 -9.01
N PRO A 261 9.97 -14.96 -10.12
CA PRO A 261 9.73 -13.78 -10.93
C PRO A 261 9.05 -12.62 -10.17
N GLN A 262 8.38 -12.92 -9.06
CA GLN A 262 7.76 -11.96 -8.15
C GLN A 262 8.76 -10.91 -7.64
N ARG A 263 10.06 -11.24 -7.54
CA ARG A 263 11.10 -10.28 -7.18
C ARG A 263 11.19 -9.11 -8.17
N ALA A 264 11.03 -9.38 -9.46
CA ALA A 264 11.05 -8.34 -10.49
C ALA A 264 9.80 -7.44 -10.39
N VAL A 265 8.63 -8.04 -10.13
CA VAL A 265 7.38 -7.29 -9.93
C VAL A 265 7.46 -6.41 -8.68
N ALA A 266 8.02 -6.92 -7.58
CA ALA A 266 8.25 -6.16 -6.35
C ALA A 266 9.27 -5.04 -6.55
N TRP A 267 10.30 -5.26 -7.39
CA TRP A 267 11.27 -4.22 -7.74
C TRP A 267 10.58 -3.01 -8.38
N TYR A 268 9.67 -3.21 -9.34
CA TYR A 268 8.87 -2.12 -9.91
C TYR A 268 7.89 -1.53 -8.89
N GLY A 269 7.28 -2.36 -8.03
CA GLY A 269 6.39 -1.90 -6.96
C GLY A 269 7.04 -0.90 -5.99
N ILE A 270 8.32 -1.10 -5.64
CA ILE A 270 9.08 -0.15 -4.81
C ILE A 270 9.21 1.22 -5.51
N ARG A 271 9.47 1.23 -6.83
CA ARG A 271 9.58 2.49 -7.58
C ARG A 271 8.23 3.16 -7.74
N MET A 272 7.18 2.37 -7.96
CA MET A 272 5.81 2.87 -7.98
C MET A 272 5.48 3.57 -6.66
N ALA A 273 5.70 2.92 -5.52
CA ALA A 273 5.45 3.52 -4.21
C ALA A 273 6.21 4.84 -4.00
N ARG A 274 7.47 4.92 -4.44
CA ARG A 274 8.25 6.18 -4.43
C ARG A 274 7.60 7.27 -5.27
N ALA A 275 7.18 6.94 -6.50
CA ALA A 275 6.51 7.89 -7.38
C ALA A 275 5.16 8.35 -6.79
N LEU A 276 4.37 7.44 -6.22
CA LEU A 276 3.11 7.81 -5.56
C LEU A 276 3.35 8.79 -4.40
N ASN A 277 4.34 8.49 -3.55
CA ASN A 277 4.64 9.33 -2.40
C ASN A 277 5.19 10.71 -2.79
N ASN A 278 6.17 10.77 -3.68
CA ASN A 278 6.83 12.01 -4.06
C ASN A 278 6.00 12.86 -5.04
N ASP A 279 5.34 12.23 -6.01
CA ASP A 279 4.68 12.97 -7.09
C ASP A 279 3.24 13.34 -6.72
N TYR A 280 2.55 12.53 -5.91
CA TYR A 280 1.12 12.72 -5.62
C TYR A 280 0.81 13.10 -4.18
N LEU A 281 1.50 12.53 -3.19
CA LEU A 281 1.12 12.71 -1.79
C LEU A 281 1.87 13.87 -1.12
N GLU A 282 3.19 13.87 -1.10
CA GLU A 282 3.99 14.96 -0.49
C GLU A 282 3.61 16.37 -0.99
N PRO A 283 3.35 16.61 -2.29
CA PRO A 283 2.96 17.94 -2.77
C PRO A 283 1.60 18.42 -2.25
N LEU A 284 0.77 17.52 -1.70
CA LEU A 284 -0.51 17.88 -1.09
C LEU A 284 -0.36 18.32 0.37
N ALA A 285 0.85 18.35 0.94
CA ALA A 285 1.08 18.66 2.36
C ALA A 285 0.35 19.91 2.84
N ASP A 286 0.41 21.01 2.08
CA ASP A 286 -0.22 22.27 2.47
C ASP A 286 -1.73 22.31 2.22
N THR A 287 -2.26 21.37 1.43
CA THR A 287 -3.69 21.22 1.19
C THR A 287 -4.39 20.51 2.36
N PHE A 288 -3.69 19.62 3.07
CA PHE A 288 -4.27 18.88 4.18
C PHE A 288 -4.38 19.75 5.45
N PRO A 289 -5.51 19.69 6.18
CA PRO A 289 -5.62 20.35 7.47
C PRO A 289 -4.73 19.68 8.52
N ALA A 290 -4.37 20.42 9.59
CA ALA A 290 -3.44 19.95 10.62
C ALA A 290 -3.79 18.58 11.22
N HIS A 291 -5.08 18.29 11.42
CA HIS A 291 -5.54 17.00 11.98
C HIS A 291 -5.38 15.80 11.03
N ARG A 292 -4.84 16.00 9.82
CA ARG A 292 -4.52 14.95 8.84
C ARG A 292 -3.02 14.74 8.64
N LYS A 293 -2.19 15.50 9.35
CA LYS A 293 -0.74 15.45 9.30
C LYS A 293 -0.18 14.60 10.44
N GLY A 294 0.99 14.02 10.22
CA GLY A 294 1.77 13.33 11.24
C GLY A 294 2.39 14.30 12.24
N GLU A 295 3.07 13.76 13.25
CA GLU A 295 3.75 14.54 14.29
C GLU A 295 4.75 15.55 13.70
N LEU A 296 5.42 15.19 12.61
CA LEU A 296 6.39 16.04 11.91
C LEU A 296 5.76 16.95 10.85
N GLY A 297 4.43 17.01 10.78
CA GLY A 297 3.70 17.85 9.83
C GLY A 297 3.60 17.29 8.40
N ASP A 298 4.09 16.07 8.17
CA ASP A 298 4.00 15.39 6.88
C ASP A 298 2.62 14.75 6.67
N VAL A 299 2.26 14.51 5.41
CA VAL A 299 0.99 13.85 5.07
C VAL A 299 1.10 12.34 5.05
N ALA A 300 -0.06 11.70 5.21
CA ALA A 300 -0.20 10.26 5.06
C ALA A 300 0.31 9.82 3.67
N LYS A 301 1.20 8.83 3.67
CA LYS A 301 1.81 8.27 2.48
C LYS A 301 1.38 6.82 2.25
N ALA A 302 1.60 6.35 1.03
CA ALA A 302 1.32 4.98 0.62
C ALA A 302 2.53 4.06 0.86
N ASN A 303 2.23 2.82 1.26
CA ASN A 303 3.18 1.71 1.33
C ASN A 303 2.56 0.46 0.67
N CYS A 304 3.21 -0.69 0.83
CA CYS A 304 2.73 -1.94 0.23
C CYS A 304 1.37 -2.36 0.84
N ALA A 305 1.21 -2.22 2.16
CA ALA A 305 0.00 -2.58 2.89
C ALA A 305 -1.19 -1.70 2.51
N THR A 306 -1.00 -0.45 2.08
CA THR A 306 -2.07 0.46 1.61
C THR A 306 -3.00 -0.23 0.61
N CYS A 307 -2.42 -0.96 -0.35
CA CYS A 307 -3.17 -1.68 -1.37
C CYS A 307 -3.33 -3.17 -1.03
N HIS A 308 -2.25 -3.84 -0.64
CA HIS A 308 -2.22 -5.31 -0.55
C HIS A 308 -2.94 -5.86 0.68
N GLN A 309 -2.91 -5.15 1.81
CA GLN A 309 -3.66 -5.49 3.03
C GLN A 309 -3.55 -6.97 3.46
N GLY A 310 -2.34 -7.52 3.38
CA GLY A 310 -2.04 -8.90 3.78
C GLY A 310 -2.40 -9.95 2.73
N ALA A 311 -2.64 -9.55 1.49
CA ALA A 311 -2.88 -10.44 0.36
C ALA A 311 -1.85 -10.21 -0.77
N TYR A 312 -1.42 -11.31 -1.41
CA TYR A 312 -0.36 -11.27 -2.42
C TYR A 312 -0.75 -10.47 -3.67
N LYS A 313 -2.05 -10.26 -3.89
CA LYS A 313 -2.63 -9.26 -4.79
C LYS A 313 -3.76 -8.54 -4.05
N PRO A 314 -3.92 -7.21 -4.22
CA PRO A 314 -5.06 -6.50 -3.66
C PRO A 314 -6.38 -7.14 -4.08
N LEU A 315 -7.32 -7.27 -3.15
CA LEU A 315 -8.64 -7.88 -3.40
C LEU A 315 -8.56 -9.27 -4.05
N ASN A 316 -7.55 -10.05 -3.67
CA ASN A 316 -7.23 -11.35 -4.26
C ASN A 316 -7.04 -11.34 -5.79
N GLY A 317 -6.74 -10.18 -6.38
CA GLY A 317 -6.48 -10.01 -7.81
C GLY A 317 -7.72 -9.77 -8.67
N THR A 318 -8.89 -9.48 -8.08
CA THR A 318 -10.10 -9.11 -8.83
C THR A 318 -9.85 -7.85 -9.69
N PRO A 319 -10.04 -7.91 -11.02
CA PRO A 319 -9.71 -6.82 -11.93
C PRO A 319 -10.79 -5.73 -11.97
N MET A 320 -11.07 -5.08 -10.84
CA MET A 320 -12.11 -4.03 -10.75
C MET A 320 -11.92 -2.90 -11.76
N ALA A 321 -10.68 -2.54 -12.10
CA ALA A 321 -10.41 -1.46 -13.05
C ALA A 321 -10.92 -1.80 -14.46
N ALA A 322 -11.09 -3.08 -14.81
CA ALA A 322 -11.63 -3.50 -16.10
C ALA A 322 -13.10 -3.08 -16.30
N ASP A 323 -13.88 -3.01 -15.20
CA ASP A 323 -15.27 -2.54 -15.23
C ASP A 323 -15.36 -1.01 -15.32
N TYR A 324 -14.24 -0.30 -15.17
CA TYR A 324 -14.15 1.15 -15.17
C TYR A 324 -13.05 1.64 -16.13
N PRO A 325 -13.22 1.45 -17.46
CA PRO A 325 -12.24 1.88 -18.45
C PRO A 325 -11.97 3.39 -18.39
N GLU A 326 -12.89 4.17 -17.79
CA GLU A 326 -12.73 5.60 -17.51
C GLU A 326 -11.53 5.91 -16.58
N LEU A 327 -11.08 4.94 -15.79
CA LEU A 327 -9.92 5.05 -14.89
C LEU A 327 -8.60 4.65 -15.55
N VAL A 328 -8.59 4.37 -16.85
CA VAL A 328 -7.39 4.00 -17.64
C VAL A 328 -7.06 5.06 -18.71
N GLY A 329 -7.96 6.03 -18.93
CA GLY A 329 -7.92 6.98 -20.04
C GLY A 329 -6.72 7.93 -20.04
N PRO A 330 -6.52 8.69 -21.15
CA PRO A 330 -5.27 9.40 -21.45
C PRO A 330 -4.82 10.29 -20.30
N LEU A 331 -3.51 10.25 -20.04
CA LEU A 331 -2.83 11.06 -19.04
C LEU A 331 -3.07 12.54 -19.37
N VAL A 332 -3.46 13.33 -18.39
CA VAL A 332 -3.12 14.75 -18.42
C VAL A 332 -1.60 14.76 -18.25
N GLU A 333 -0.85 15.27 -19.23
CA GLU A 333 0.59 15.43 -19.09
C GLU A 333 0.86 16.13 -17.76
N THR A 334 1.47 15.42 -16.82
CA THR A 334 2.04 16.04 -15.64
C THR A 334 3.10 16.99 -16.16
N VAL A 335 2.83 18.30 -16.08
CA VAL A 335 3.86 19.31 -16.30
C VAL A 335 4.99 18.98 -15.33
N ALA A 336 6.06 18.38 -15.86
CA ALA A 336 7.27 18.16 -15.12
C ALA A 336 7.71 19.53 -14.59
N ALA A 337 7.82 19.64 -13.26
CA ALA A 337 8.48 20.78 -12.65
C ALA A 337 9.89 20.87 -13.24
N LYS A 338 10.25 22.05 -13.72
CA LYS A 338 11.61 22.40 -14.14
C LYS A 338 12.57 22.31 -12.97
#